data_AF-A4T7N8-F1
#
_entry.id   AF-A4T7N8-F1
#
_cell.length_a   1.000
_cell.length_b   1.000
_cell.length_c   1.000
_cell.angle_alpha   90.00
_cell.angle_beta   90.00
_cell.angle_gamma   90.00
#
_symmetry.space_group_name_H-M   'P 1'
#
loop_
_entity.id
_entity.type
_entity.pdbx_description
1 polymer ?
#
loop_
_entity_poly.entity_id
_entity_poly.type
_entity_poly.pdbx_seq_one_letter_code
_entity_poly.pdbx_strand_id
1 'polypeptide(L)'
;MNLAKSLTELAFAPMRAGLAVADAGIGVARSGIDIASRAMGDSANATQTPTSFASMLGVQDAVERANRLAKLMDEDQPLGRALASGGPIDRLLQPGGVVDRLTAPGGALDRMTQDDGGLMRAIEPGGLVDQLLAEDGLVDRLLAEDGVADRLFAEGGVVDTLTARNGPLEQLAAVADTLNRLAPGLEALEPTIEALRDAVIVLSQVVNPLSNIADRIPLPGRRIRNRPTTRPVPTQRIIESEE
;
A
#
# COMPACT_ATOMS: atom_id res chain seq x y z
N MET A 1 20.50 -29.03 -18.07
CA MET A 1 20.55 -28.71 -16.63
C MET A 1 20.08 -27.27 -16.46
N ASN A 2 18.82 -27.02 -16.08
CA ASN A 2 18.34 -25.67 -15.67
C ASN A 2 16.94 -25.66 -15.02
N LEU A 3 16.28 -26.81 -14.85
CA LEU A 3 14.97 -26.88 -14.16
C LEU A 3 15.06 -26.59 -12.65
N ALA A 4 16.19 -26.90 -12.02
CA ALA A 4 16.40 -26.60 -10.61
C ALA A 4 16.58 -25.09 -10.35
N LYS A 5 17.08 -24.33 -11.34
CA LYS A 5 17.42 -22.92 -11.20
C LYS A 5 16.20 -22.01 -11.40
N SER A 6 15.34 -22.35 -12.35
CA SER A 6 14.08 -21.63 -12.61
C SER A 6 13.03 -21.82 -11.52
N LEU A 7 13.00 -22.98 -10.84
CA LEU A 7 12.12 -23.20 -9.68
C LEU A 7 12.55 -22.37 -8.46
N THR A 8 13.86 -22.23 -8.21
CA THR A 8 14.34 -21.31 -7.17
C THR A 8 14.10 -19.85 -7.51
N GLU A 9 14.26 -19.44 -8.77
CA GLU A 9 14.02 -18.03 -9.15
C GLU A 9 12.55 -17.62 -9.02
N LEU A 10 11.61 -18.53 -9.31
CA LEU A 10 10.18 -18.27 -9.10
C LEU A 10 9.78 -18.32 -7.61
N ALA A 11 10.45 -19.16 -6.81
CA ALA A 11 10.20 -19.26 -5.37
C ALA A 11 10.67 -18.02 -4.58
N PHE A 12 11.72 -17.34 -5.05
CA PHE A 12 12.33 -16.20 -4.35
C PHE A 12 12.03 -14.82 -4.99
N ALA A 13 11.21 -14.77 -6.04
CA ALA A 13 10.78 -13.52 -6.67
C ALA A 13 10.03 -12.54 -5.73
N PRO A 14 9.11 -12.98 -4.84
CA PRO A 14 8.40 -12.07 -3.93
C PRO A 14 9.32 -11.44 -2.90
N MET A 15 10.33 -12.20 -2.44
CA MET A 15 11.30 -11.72 -1.46
C MET A 15 12.12 -10.55 -1.96
N ARG A 16 12.43 -10.47 -3.27
CA ARG A 16 13.23 -9.37 -3.81
C ARG A 16 12.41 -8.09 -4.03
N ALA A 17 11.13 -8.20 -4.37
CA ALA A 17 10.24 -7.05 -4.48
C ALA A 17 9.92 -6.45 -3.11
N GLY A 18 9.72 -7.29 -2.09
CA GLY A 18 9.49 -6.85 -0.71
C GLY A 18 10.70 -6.22 -0.05
N LEU A 19 11.88 -6.33 -0.66
CA LEU A 19 13.13 -5.80 -0.16
C LEU A 19 13.43 -4.43 -0.77
N ALA A 20 13.11 -4.17 -2.05
CA ALA A 20 13.23 -2.84 -2.66
C ALA A 20 12.20 -1.79 -2.18
N VAL A 21 11.10 -2.26 -1.59
CA VAL A 21 10.14 -1.40 -0.85
C VAL A 21 10.71 -1.04 0.52
N ALA A 22 11.73 -1.78 0.91
CA ALA A 22 12.16 -1.84 2.24
C ALA A 22 13.09 -0.63 2.46
N ASP A 23 14.34 -0.45 1.96
CA ASP A 23 15.21 0.77 2.16
C ASP A 23 14.52 2.14 1.93
N ALA A 24 13.44 2.20 1.16
CA ALA A 24 12.69 3.44 1.00
C ALA A 24 12.05 3.93 2.33
N GLY A 25 11.81 3.07 3.32
CA GLY A 25 11.19 3.39 4.62
C GLY A 25 12.12 3.90 5.75
N ILE A 26 13.45 3.80 5.62
CA ILE A 26 14.52 3.87 6.64
C ILE A 26 15.11 5.23 6.47
N GLY A 27 15.21 5.69 5.21
CA GLY A 27 15.33 7.11 4.91
C GLY A 27 14.20 7.91 5.57
N VAL A 28 12.96 7.43 5.47
CA VAL A 28 11.79 8.08 6.10
C VAL A 28 11.84 7.95 7.63
N ALA A 29 12.16 6.79 8.17
CA ALA A 29 12.23 6.56 9.62
C ALA A 29 13.36 7.36 10.29
N ARG A 30 14.53 7.49 9.66
CA ARG A 30 15.63 8.33 10.16
C ARG A 30 15.25 9.81 10.18
N SER A 31 14.52 10.29 9.18
CA SER A 31 13.99 11.66 9.19
C SER A 31 12.98 11.88 10.33
N GLY A 32 12.16 10.86 10.63
CA GLY A 32 11.22 10.88 11.75
C GLY A 32 11.91 10.91 13.13
N ILE A 33 13.02 10.21 13.29
CA ILE A 33 13.80 10.17 14.54
C ILE A 33 14.50 11.50 14.83
N ASP A 34 15.00 12.20 13.81
CA ASP A 34 15.59 13.54 13.98
C ASP A 34 14.54 14.59 14.35
N ILE A 35 13.32 14.45 13.85
CA ILE A 35 12.19 15.31 14.24
C ILE A 35 11.76 15.01 15.68
N ALA A 36 11.71 13.73 16.07
CA ALA A 36 11.36 13.32 17.43
C ALA A 36 12.42 13.75 18.46
N SER A 37 13.71 13.67 18.13
CA SER A 37 14.80 14.09 19.01
C SER A 37 14.81 15.62 19.20
N ARG A 38 14.50 16.38 18.15
CA ARG A 38 14.36 17.84 18.21
C ARG A 38 13.13 18.27 19.01
N ALA A 39 12.03 17.52 18.94
CA ALA A 39 10.84 17.75 19.76
C ALA A 39 11.07 17.44 21.25
N MET A 40 11.94 16.47 21.57
CA MET A 40 12.22 16.07 22.94
C MET A 40 13.30 16.95 23.61
N GLY A 41 14.27 17.45 22.82
CA GLY A 41 15.34 18.33 23.30
C GLY A 41 14.88 19.76 23.66
N ASP A 42 13.77 20.23 23.09
CA ASP A 42 13.22 21.57 23.37
C ASP A 42 12.46 21.64 24.72
N SER A 43 12.14 20.48 25.31
CA SER A 43 11.41 20.39 26.58
C SER A 43 12.29 20.50 27.83
N ALA A 44 13.63 20.48 27.69
CA ALA A 44 14.56 20.50 28.82
C ALA A 44 14.88 21.91 29.36
N ASN A 45 14.32 22.97 28.76
CA ASN A 45 14.62 24.37 29.14
C ASN A 45 13.40 25.19 29.60
N ALA A 46 12.37 24.53 30.16
CA ALA A 46 11.20 25.21 30.70
C ALA A 46 11.29 25.37 32.24
N THR A 47 12.23 26.19 32.72
CA THR A 47 12.09 26.84 34.03
C THR A 47 11.85 28.33 33.80
N GLN A 48 10.63 28.67 33.39
CA GLN A 48 10.15 30.05 33.42
C GLN A 48 8.78 30.08 34.10
N THR A 49 8.78 30.72 35.26
CA THR A 49 7.67 30.90 36.20
C THR A 49 6.42 31.44 35.50
N PRO A 50 5.22 30.82 35.64
CA PRO A 50 4.02 31.32 35.01
C PRO A 50 3.40 32.41 35.89
N THR A 51 3.68 33.66 35.59
CA THR A 51 2.88 34.78 36.09
C THR A 51 2.39 35.57 34.90
N SER A 52 1.17 35.30 34.43
CA SER A 52 0.45 36.24 33.57
C SER A 52 -1.03 35.87 33.46
N PHE A 53 -1.90 36.79 33.86
CA PHE A 53 -3.36 36.79 33.72
C PHE A 53 -3.90 36.40 32.32
N ALA A 54 -3.03 36.34 31.30
CA ALA A 54 -3.36 35.95 29.94
C ALA A 54 -3.73 34.46 29.75
N SER A 55 -3.28 33.57 30.66
CA SER A 55 -3.66 32.14 30.66
C SER A 55 -5.12 31.94 31.10
N MET A 56 -5.63 32.84 31.94
CA MET A 56 -7.01 32.80 32.44
C MET A 56 -8.03 33.29 31.40
N LEU A 57 -7.56 34.02 30.38
CA LEU A 57 -8.39 34.56 29.30
C LEU A 57 -8.50 33.61 28.08
N GLY A 58 -7.90 32.41 28.12
CA GLY A 58 -7.96 31.42 27.03
C GLY A 58 -7.30 31.85 25.71
N VAL A 59 -6.72 33.05 25.66
CA VAL A 59 -6.12 33.64 24.45
C VAL A 59 -4.85 32.88 24.06
N GLN A 60 -4.09 32.36 25.03
CA GLN A 60 -2.89 31.57 24.76
C GLN A 60 -3.24 30.23 24.08
N ASP A 61 -4.28 29.55 24.55
CA ASP A 61 -4.78 28.31 23.94
C ASP A 61 -5.35 28.57 22.53
N ALA A 62 -6.00 29.72 22.31
CA ALA A 62 -6.49 30.11 21.00
C ALA A 62 -5.34 30.35 20.00
N VAL A 63 -4.27 31.02 20.45
CA VAL A 63 -3.07 31.27 19.64
C VAL A 63 -2.34 29.98 19.31
N GLU A 64 -2.19 29.07 20.28
CA GLU A 64 -1.56 27.78 20.04
C GLU A 64 -2.39 26.92 19.06
N ARG A 65 -3.71 26.89 19.22
CA ARG A 65 -4.62 26.16 18.33
C ARG A 65 -4.62 26.76 16.91
N ALA A 66 -4.54 28.09 16.80
CA ALA A 66 -4.38 28.78 15.52
C ALA A 66 -3.05 28.44 14.85
N ASN A 67 -1.94 28.38 15.59
CA ASN A 67 -0.64 27.99 15.05
C ASN A 67 -0.61 26.52 14.59
N ARG A 68 -1.28 25.62 15.32
CA ARG A 68 -1.43 24.21 14.89
C ARG A 68 -2.29 24.09 13.62
N LEU A 69 -3.38 24.85 13.52
CA LEU A 69 -4.20 24.92 12.31
C LEU A 69 -3.41 25.48 11.12
N ALA A 70 -2.67 26.58 11.33
CA ALA A 70 -1.82 27.16 10.30
C ALA A 70 -0.78 26.15 9.79
N LYS A 71 -0.17 25.38 10.70
CA LYS A 71 0.76 24.31 10.33
C LYS A 71 0.08 23.23 9.49
N LEU A 72 -1.17 22.86 9.78
CA LEU A 72 -1.91 21.85 9.00
C LEU A 72 -2.37 22.37 7.62
N MET A 73 -2.61 23.67 7.51
CA MET A 73 -2.98 24.33 6.25
C MET A 73 -1.79 24.59 5.32
N ASP A 74 -0.57 24.33 5.79
CA ASP A 74 0.66 24.47 5.02
C ASP A 74 0.66 23.55 3.78
N GLU A 75 1.18 24.04 2.65
CA GLU A 75 1.06 23.39 1.33
C GLU A 75 1.70 22.01 1.27
N ASP A 76 2.69 21.73 2.13
CA ASP A 76 3.34 20.42 2.21
C ASP A 76 2.57 19.41 3.07
N GLN A 77 1.70 19.89 3.96
CA GLN A 77 0.88 19.03 4.81
C GLN A 77 -0.28 18.39 4.04
N PRO A 78 -0.79 17.23 4.49
CA PRO A 78 -1.89 16.54 3.81
C PRO A 78 -3.13 17.41 3.62
N LEU A 79 -3.50 18.25 4.60
CA LEU A 79 -4.66 19.13 4.50
C LEU A 79 -4.40 20.30 3.54
N GLY A 80 -3.23 20.93 3.60
CA GLY A 80 -2.84 21.94 2.61
C GLY A 80 -2.84 21.40 1.19
N ARG A 81 -2.26 20.22 0.93
CA ARG A 81 -2.33 19.56 -0.40
C ARG A 81 -3.74 19.19 -0.83
N ALA A 82 -4.59 18.80 0.12
CA ALA A 82 -5.97 18.43 -0.16
C ALA A 82 -6.81 19.64 -0.61
N LEU A 83 -6.56 20.80 0.01
CA LEU A 83 -7.24 22.08 -0.23
C LEU A 83 -6.58 22.96 -1.29
N ALA A 84 -5.32 22.70 -1.65
CA ALA A 84 -4.61 23.40 -2.70
C ALA A 84 -5.35 23.29 -4.04
N SER A 85 -5.10 24.24 -4.95
CA SER A 85 -5.75 24.26 -6.26
C SER A 85 -5.47 22.97 -7.04
N GLY A 86 -6.53 22.33 -7.55
CA GLY A 86 -6.44 21.02 -8.18
C GLY A 86 -6.25 19.85 -7.19
N GLY A 87 -6.27 20.11 -5.89
CA GLY A 87 -6.35 19.11 -4.84
C GLY A 87 -7.68 18.34 -4.87
N PRO A 88 -7.78 17.19 -4.18
CA PRO A 88 -9.02 16.42 -4.10
C PRO A 88 -10.18 17.23 -3.52
N ILE A 89 -9.98 18.01 -2.45
CA ILE A 89 -11.07 18.78 -1.83
C ILE A 89 -11.44 19.97 -2.71
N ASP A 90 -10.45 20.68 -3.24
CA ASP A 90 -10.67 21.76 -4.21
C ASP A 90 -11.49 21.27 -5.41
N ARG A 91 -11.18 20.08 -5.96
CA ARG A 91 -11.94 19.50 -7.07
C ARG A 91 -13.39 19.11 -6.74
N LEU A 92 -13.67 18.77 -5.48
CA LEU A 92 -15.03 18.45 -5.03
C LEU A 92 -15.87 19.71 -4.85
N LEU A 93 -15.25 20.79 -4.36
CA LEU A 93 -15.89 22.06 -4.01
C LEU A 93 -15.90 23.10 -5.13
N GLN A 94 -15.00 23.00 -6.11
CA GLN A 94 -14.96 23.91 -7.25
C GLN A 94 -16.31 23.91 -8.00
N PRO A 95 -16.65 25.00 -8.70
CA PRO A 95 -17.84 25.05 -9.55
C PRO A 95 -17.88 23.88 -10.55
N GLY A 96 -19.02 23.20 -10.62
CA GLY A 96 -19.19 21.96 -11.40
C GLY A 96 -18.62 20.70 -10.74
N GLY A 97 -18.02 20.83 -9.55
CA GLY A 97 -17.55 19.74 -8.71
C GLY A 97 -18.69 18.83 -8.23
N VAL A 98 -18.36 17.76 -7.50
CA VAL A 98 -19.42 16.85 -7.03
C VAL A 98 -20.29 17.51 -5.98
N VAL A 99 -19.70 18.29 -5.06
CA VAL A 99 -20.46 18.94 -3.99
C VAL A 99 -21.39 19.97 -4.62
N ASP A 100 -20.85 20.82 -5.51
CA ASP A 100 -21.62 21.81 -6.25
C ASP A 100 -22.80 21.17 -7.00
N ARG A 101 -22.59 20.06 -7.73
CA ARG A 101 -23.69 19.35 -8.42
C ARG A 101 -24.69 18.67 -7.48
N LEU A 102 -24.26 18.23 -6.31
CA LEU A 102 -25.14 17.62 -5.32
C LEU A 102 -26.02 18.68 -4.64
N THR A 103 -25.46 19.85 -4.32
CA THR A 103 -26.12 20.96 -3.61
C THR A 103 -26.76 21.99 -4.52
N ALA A 104 -26.47 21.98 -5.82
CA ALA A 104 -27.09 22.87 -6.79
C ALA A 104 -28.62 22.68 -6.82
N PRO A 105 -29.39 23.72 -7.21
CA PRO A 105 -30.82 23.58 -7.44
C PRO A 105 -31.14 22.45 -8.41
N GLY A 106 -32.06 21.54 -8.05
CA GLY A 106 -32.36 20.33 -8.80
C GLY A 106 -31.32 19.21 -8.69
N GLY A 107 -30.28 19.40 -7.88
CA GLY A 107 -29.25 18.42 -7.55
C GLY A 107 -29.80 17.20 -6.81
N ALA A 108 -28.93 16.24 -6.49
CA ALA A 108 -29.38 15.03 -5.79
C ALA A 108 -29.82 15.33 -4.35
N LEU A 109 -29.10 16.19 -3.63
CA LEU A 109 -29.48 16.58 -2.27
C LEU A 109 -30.79 17.37 -2.30
N ASP A 110 -30.86 18.38 -3.18
CA ASP A 110 -32.08 19.17 -3.35
C ASP A 110 -33.28 18.26 -3.57
N ARG A 111 -33.25 17.36 -4.58
CA ARG A 111 -34.32 16.38 -4.87
C ARG A 111 -34.66 15.43 -3.73
N MET A 112 -33.69 15.06 -2.90
CA MET A 112 -33.95 14.22 -1.73
C MET A 112 -34.65 15.00 -0.61
N THR A 113 -34.31 16.29 -0.44
CA THR A 113 -34.80 17.17 0.62
C THR A 113 -36.06 17.98 0.27
N GLN A 114 -36.51 17.98 -0.99
CA GLN A 114 -37.80 18.59 -1.36
C GLN A 114 -38.95 17.86 -0.66
N ASP A 115 -40.12 18.49 -0.56
CA ASP A 115 -41.28 17.97 0.16
C ASP A 115 -41.68 16.54 -0.28
N ASP A 116 -41.64 16.24 -1.58
CA ASP A 116 -41.91 14.90 -2.13
C ASP A 116 -40.65 14.02 -2.30
N GLY A 117 -39.52 14.48 -1.77
CA GLY A 117 -38.21 13.85 -1.90
C GLY A 117 -38.11 12.53 -1.14
N GLY A 118 -37.17 11.69 -1.58
CA GLY A 118 -36.98 10.36 -0.97
C GLY A 118 -36.60 10.41 0.51
N LEU A 119 -35.90 11.47 0.95
CA LEU A 119 -35.58 11.66 2.37
C LEU A 119 -36.81 12.09 3.15
N MET A 120 -37.57 13.07 2.65
CA MET A 120 -38.79 13.54 3.32
C MET A 120 -39.81 12.40 3.46
N ARG A 121 -40.09 11.65 2.39
CA ARG A 121 -40.99 10.47 2.45
C ARG A 121 -40.49 9.37 3.40
N ALA A 122 -39.18 9.25 3.59
CA ALA A 122 -38.63 8.27 4.52
C ALA A 122 -38.87 8.67 5.98
N ILE A 123 -38.82 9.97 6.30
CA ILE A 123 -38.98 10.51 7.67
C ILE A 123 -40.40 10.99 7.99
N GLU A 124 -41.26 11.11 6.98
CA GLU A 124 -42.67 11.44 7.18
C GLU A 124 -43.39 10.37 8.04
N PRO A 125 -44.47 10.75 8.74
CA PRO A 125 -45.26 9.80 9.52
C PRO A 125 -45.72 8.60 8.69
N GLY A 126 -45.40 7.39 9.15
CA GLY A 126 -45.66 6.14 8.43
C GLY A 126 -44.70 5.84 7.27
N GLY A 127 -43.66 6.64 7.11
CA GLY A 127 -42.57 6.46 6.16
C GLY A 127 -41.65 5.28 6.50
N LEU A 128 -40.55 5.16 5.76
CA LEU A 128 -39.61 4.04 5.94
C LEU A 128 -38.97 4.03 7.33
N VAL A 129 -38.59 5.19 7.86
CA VAL A 129 -37.97 5.29 9.20
C VAL A 129 -38.96 4.84 10.26
N ASP A 130 -40.21 5.31 10.20
CA ASP A 130 -41.28 4.88 11.10
C ASP A 130 -41.54 3.37 11.00
N GLN A 131 -41.58 2.80 9.80
CA GLN A 131 -41.77 1.35 9.60
C GLN A 131 -40.60 0.51 10.13
N LEU A 132 -39.38 1.03 10.03
CA LEU A 132 -38.19 0.34 10.55
C LEU A 132 -38.15 0.37 12.08
N LEU A 133 -38.60 1.48 12.68
CA LEU A 133 -38.60 1.74 14.14
C LEU A 133 -39.91 1.39 14.83
N ALA A 134 -40.95 1.01 14.09
CA ALA A 134 -42.23 0.58 14.64
C ALA A 134 -42.06 -0.67 15.52
N GLU A 135 -43.05 -0.90 16.38
CA GLU A 135 -43.21 -2.18 17.10
C GLU A 135 -43.24 -3.34 16.08
N ASP A 136 -42.48 -4.40 16.33
CA ASP A 136 -42.24 -5.51 15.38
C ASP A 136 -41.53 -5.10 14.08
N GLY A 137 -40.98 -3.88 14.04
CA GLY A 137 -40.17 -3.34 12.95
C GLY A 137 -38.87 -4.13 12.75
N LEU A 138 -38.09 -3.76 11.73
CA LEU A 138 -36.80 -4.41 11.50
C LEU A 138 -35.80 -4.09 12.60
N VAL A 139 -35.75 -2.83 13.04
CA VAL A 139 -34.83 -2.42 14.11
C VAL A 139 -35.24 -3.07 15.43
N ASP A 140 -36.54 -3.06 15.72
CA ASP A 140 -37.09 -3.69 16.93
C ASP A 140 -36.76 -5.19 16.97
N ARG A 141 -37.07 -5.96 15.93
CA ARG A 141 -36.73 -7.40 15.86
C ARG A 141 -35.22 -7.70 15.88
N LEU A 142 -34.39 -6.80 15.38
CA LEU A 142 -32.94 -6.96 15.43
C LEU A 142 -32.40 -6.77 16.84
N LEU A 143 -32.97 -5.82 17.59
CA LEU A 143 -32.58 -5.44 18.95
C LEU A 143 -33.38 -6.15 20.06
N ALA A 144 -34.44 -6.87 19.68
CA ALA A 144 -35.25 -7.67 20.60
C ALA A 144 -34.40 -8.73 21.32
N GLU A 145 -34.92 -9.22 22.44
CA GLU A 145 -34.35 -10.35 23.18
C GLU A 145 -34.32 -11.59 22.27
N ASP A 146 -33.19 -12.32 22.25
CA ASP A 146 -32.87 -13.36 21.27
C ASP A 146 -32.77 -12.88 19.80
N GLY A 147 -32.74 -11.57 19.59
CA GLY A 147 -32.54 -10.90 18.31
C GLY A 147 -31.16 -11.17 17.69
N VAL A 148 -30.92 -10.62 16.51
CA VAL A 148 -29.60 -10.78 15.86
C VAL A 148 -28.54 -10.01 16.63
N ALA A 149 -28.81 -8.77 17.02
CA ALA A 149 -27.86 -7.97 17.79
C ALA A 149 -27.60 -8.63 19.15
N ASP A 150 -28.66 -9.04 19.85
CA ASP A 150 -28.55 -9.69 21.16
C ASP A 150 -27.67 -10.95 21.08
N ARG A 151 -27.91 -11.87 20.13
CA ARG A 151 -27.07 -13.07 19.96
C ARG A 151 -25.64 -12.80 19.51
N LEU A 152 -25.40 -11.70 18.78
CA LEU A 152 -24.05 -11.31 18.39
C LEU A 152 -23.24 -10.81 19.58
N PHE A 153 -23.87 -10.08 20.50
CA PHE A 153 -23.25 -9.47 21.68
C PHE A 153 -23.39 -10.28 22.97
N ALA A 154 -24.21 -11.33 22.98
CA ALA A 154 -24.35 -12.25 24.11
C ALA A 154 -23.01 -12.92 24.46
N GLU A 155 -22.91 -13.41 25.70
CA GLU A 155 -21.76 -14.20 26.16
C GLU A 155 -21.60 -15.46 25.29
N GLY A 156 -20.41 -15.66 24.73
CA GLY A 156 -20.15 -16.71 23.73
C GLY A 156 -20.71 -16.42 22.34
N GLY A 157 -21.26 -15.22 22.11
CA GLY A 157 -21.68 -14.71 20.81
C GLY A 157 -20.50 -14.45 19.88
N VAL A 158 -20.79 -14.05 18.64
CA VAL A 158 -19.76 -13.83 17.62
C VAL A 158 -18.83 -12.68 18.00
N VAL A 159 -19.38 -11.56 18.48
CA VAL A 159 -18.56 -10.41 18.87
C VAL A 159 -17.72 -10.78 20.08
N ASP A 160 -18.32 -11.37 21.10
CA ASP A 160 -17.64 -11.80 22.32
C ASP A 160 -16.51 -12.81 22.03
N THR A 161 -16.77 -13.84 21.21
CA THR A 161 -15.74 -14.82 20.83
C THR A 161 -14.60 -14.22 20.02
N LEU A 162 -14.91 -13.28 19.12
CA LEU A 162 -13.91 -12.61 18.29
C LEU A 162 -13.03 -11.66 19.11
N THR A 163 -13.60 -10.97 20.10
CA THR A 163 -12.91 -9.99 20.96
C THR A 163 -12.41 -10.58 22.28
N ALA A 164 -12.70 -11.85 22.57
CA ALA A 164 -12.21 -12.55 23.76
C ALA A 164 -10.69 -12.51 23.86
N ARG A 165 -10.18 -12.65 25.10
CA ARG A 165 -8.73 -12.77 25.35
C ARG A 165 -8.17 -14.01 24.66
N ASN A 166 -7.09 -13.83 23.90
CA ASN A 166 -6.51 -14.79 22.97
C ASN A 166 -7.46 -15.18 21.82
N GLY A 167 -8.48 -14.36 21.56
CA GLY A 167 -9.42 -14.55 20.48
C GLY A 167 -8.80 -14.29 19.10
N PRO A 168 -9.52 -14.61 18.03
CA PRO A 168 -9.03 -14.46 16.66
C PRO A 168 -8.57 -13.03 16.33
N LEU A 169 -9.25 -11.99 16.83
CA LEU A 169 -8.86 -10.62 16.56
C LEU A 169 -7.56 -10.23 17.28
N GLU A 170 -7.33 -10.71 18.49
CA GLU A 170 -6.07 -10.47 19.21
C GLU A 170 -4.91 -11.20 18.54
N GLN A 171 -5.13 -12.43 18.04
CA GLN A 171 -4.13 -13.15 17.26
C GLN A 171 -3.77 -12.43 15.96
N LEU A 172 -4.78 -11.91 15.24
CA LEU A 172 -4.53 -11.12 14.03
C LEU A 172 -3.81 -9.81 14.35
N ALA A 173 -4.17 -9.14 15.44
CA ALA A 173 -3.47 -7.94 15.90
C ALA A 173 -2.01 -8.25 16.27
N ALA A 174 -1.74 -9.38 16.94
CA ALA A 174 -0.39 -9.83 17.25
C ALA A 174 0.41 -10.13 15.99
N VAL A 175 -0.18 -10.82 15.00
CA VAL A 175 0.47 -11.05 13.70
C VAL A 175 0.75 -9.71 13.02
N ALA A 176 -0.20 -8.78 12.99
CA ALA A 176 0.01 -7.44 12.43
C ALA A 176 1.16 -6.70 13.13
N ASP A 177 1.26 -6.79 14.47
CA ASP A 177 2.37 -6.21 15.23
C ASP A 177 3.71 -6.86 14.85
N THR A 178 3.76 -8.19 14.72
CA THR A 178 4.99 -8.87 14.28
C THR A 178 5.41 -8.46 12.86
N LEU A 179 4.46 -8.34 11.93
CA LEU A 179 4.74 -7.86 10.58
C LEU A 179 5.24 -6.41 10.59
N ASN A 180 4.63 -5.56 11.41
CA ASN A 180 5.06 -4.17 11.57
C ASN A 180 6.47 -4.06 12.17
N ARG A 181 6.86 -5.00 13.06
CA ARG A 181 8.23 -5.11 13.58
C ARG A 181 9.22 -5.67 12.57
N LEU A 182 8.78 -6.48 11.62
CA LEU A 182 9.62 -7.03 10.55
C LEU A 182 9.83 -6.03 9.41
N ALA A 183 8.92 -5.06 9.22
CA ALA A 183 9.02 -4.07 8.15
C ALA A 183 10.37 -3.31 8.14
N PRO A 184 10.90 -2.76 9.27
CA PRO A 184 12.22 -2.13 9.30
C PRO A 184 13.38 -3.10 9.05
N GLY A 185 13.20 -4.37 9.39
CA GLY A 185 14.22 -5.42 9.22
C GLY A 185 14.38 -5.86 7.77
N LEU A 186 13.27 -5.99 7.03
CA LEU A 186 13.29 -6.22 5.59
C LEU A 186 13.97 -5.07 4.86
N GLU A 187 13.80 -3.89 5.41
CA GLU A 187 14.31 -2.64 4.90
C GLU A 187 15.81 -2.50 5.07
N ALA A 188 16.33 -2.88 6.23
CA ALA A 188 17.77 -2.97 6.40
C ALA A 188 18.46 -3.98 5.46
N LEU A 189 17.72 -4.82 4.73
CA LEU A 189 18.31 -5.78 3.78
C LEU A 189 18.55 -5.18 2.38
N GLU A 190 17.95 -4.05 2.00
CA GLU A 190 18.05 -3.56 0.61
C GLU A 190 19.46 -3.17 0.14
N PRO A 191 20.36 -2.68 1.02
CA PRO A 191 21.75 -2.45 0.63
C PRO A 191 22.48 -3.78 0.44
N THR A 192 22.06 -4.83 1.16
CA THR A 192 22.64 -6.17 1.03
C THR A 192 22.22 -6.85 -0.26
N ILE A 193 20.98 -6.63 -0.74
CA ILE A 193 20.52 -7.14 -2.02
C ILE A 193 21.16 -6.39 -3.19
N GLU A 194 21.35 -5.08 -3.07
CA GLU A 194 22.08 -4.30 -4.06
C GLU A 194 23.53 -4.77 -4.17
N ALA A 195 24.23 -4.93 -3.04
CA ALA A 195 25.60 -5.45 -3.03
C ALA A 195 25.71 -6.87 -3.63
N LEU A 196 24.73 -7.74 -3.38
CA LEU A 196 24.65 -9.08 -3.99
C LEU A 196 24.42 -9.01 -5.50
N ARG A 197 23.57 -8.09 -5.97
CA ARG A 197 23.32 -7.88 -7.40
C ARG A 197 24.60 -7.42 -8.11
N ASP A 198 25.33 -6.49 -7.52
CA ASP A 198 26.59 -5.97 -8.07
C ASP A 198 27.68 -7.04 -8.11
N ALA A 199 27.82 -7.82 -7.03
CA ALA A 199 28.75 -8.94 -6.98
C ALA A 199 28.45 -9.99 -8.08
N VAL A 200 27.18 -10.28 -8.35
CA VAL A 200 26.78 -11.20 -9.43
C VAL A 200 27.07 -10.63 -10.81
N ILE A 201 26.88 -9.32 -11.03
CA ILE A 201 27.23 -8.65 -12.29
C ILE A 201 28.74 -8.76 -12.54
N VAL A 202 29.56 -8.48 -11.54
CA VAL A 202 31.03 -8.61 -11.62
C VAL A 202 31.43 -10.06 -11.89
N LEU A 203 30.82 -11.02 -11.20
CA LEU A 203 31.11 -12.44 -11.41
C LEU A 203 30.73 -12.90 -12.84
N SER A 204 29.61 -12.44 -13.38
CA SER A 204 29.19 -12.72 -14.76
C SER A 204 30.18 -12.15 -15.78
N GLN A 205 30.69 -10.94 -15.54
CA GLN A 205 31.71 -10.32 -16.39
C GLN A 205 33.03 -11.10 -16.39
N VAL A 206 33.37 -11.79 -15.30
CA VAL A 206 34.57 -12.64 -15.19
C VAL A 206 34.35 -14.04 -15.79
N VAL A 207 33.15 -14.60 -15.65
CA VAL A 207 32.83 -15.95 -16.14
C VAL A 207 32.60 -15.99 -17.64
N ASN A 208 32.07 -14.92 -18.27
CA ASN A 208 31.85 -14.88 -19.71
C ASN A 208 33.13 -15.05 -20.55
N PRO A 209 34.26 -14.39 -20.22
CA PRO A 209 35.56 -14.66 -20.84
C PRO A 209 36.06 -16.09 -20.61
N LEU A 210 35.85 -16.66 -19.42
CA LEU A 210 36.26 -18.04 -19.12
C LEU A 210 35.44 -19.07 -19.89
N SER A 211 34.14 -18.81 -20.10
CA SER A 211 33.28 -19.62 -20.98
C SER A 211 33.75 -19.57 -22.43
N ASN A 212 34.10 -18.38 -22.94
CA ASN A 212 34.66 -18.22 -24.29
C ASN A 212 36.03 -18.87 -24.47
N ILE A 213 36.85 -18.96 -23.42
CA ILE A 213 38.12 -19.68 -23.44
C ILE A 213 37.89 -21.19 -23.38
N ALA A 214 36.94 -21.67 -22.58
CA ALA A 214 36.56 -23.08 -22.52
C ALA A 214 36.04 -23.60 -23.87
N ASP A 215 35.27 -22.80 -24.61
CA ASP A 215 34.80 -23.11 -25.96
C ASP A 215 35.93 -23.08 -27.02
N ARG A 216 37.02 -22.35 -26.74
CA ARG A 216 38.20 -22.24 -27.61
C ARG A 216 39.32 -23.22 -27.29
N ILE A 217 39.21 -24.03 -26.23
CA ILE A 217 40.15 -25.13 -25.99
C ILE A 217 39.78 -26.27 -26.94
N PRO A 218 40.61 -26.59 -27.96
CA PRO A 218 40.38 -27.77 -28.77
C PRO A 218 40.55 -29.00 -27.88
N LEU A 219 39.45 -29.70 -27.58
CA LEU A 219 39.52 -31.03 -26.98
C LEU A 219 40.36 -31.93 -27.91
N PRO A 220 41.56 -32.39 -27.49
CA PRO A 220 42.34 -33.31 -28.29
C PRO A 220 41.70 -34.70 -28.14
N GLY A 221 40.79 -35.05 -29.05
CA GLY A 221 40.14 -36.37 -28.94
C GLY A 221 39.17 -36.78 -30.03
N ARG A 222 38.52 -35.86 -30.77
CA ARG A 222 37.68 -36.28 -31.90
C ARG A 222 38.49 -36.33 -33.18
N ARG A 223 39.21 -37.44 -33.35
CA ARG A 223 39.95 -37.79 -34.57
C ARG A 223 39.04 -37.69 -35.79
N ILE A 224 39.25 -36.65 -36.59
CA ILE A 224 38.92 -36.64 -38.01
C ILE A 224 39.86 -37.65 -38.68
N ARG A 225 39.33 -38.82 -39.02
CA ARG A 225 40.06 -39.82 -39.80
C ARG A 225 39.76 -39.55 -41.28
N ASN A 226 40.65 -38.81 -41.92
CA ASN A 226 40.75 -38.83 -43.39
C ASN A 226 41.22 -40.21 -43.84
N ARG A 227 40.51 -40.82 -44.79
CA ARG A 227 41.10 -41.77 -45.74
C ARG A 227 40.57 -41.51 -47.16
N PRO A 228 41.44 -41.50 -48.19
CA PRO A 228 41.13 -41.00 -49.54
C PRO A 228 40.67 -42.12 -50.49
N THR A 229 40.01 -41.80 -51.59
CA THR A 229 40.61 -41.69 -52.94
C THR A 229 39.55 -41.31 -53.98
N THR A 230 39.94 -40.42 -54.88
CA THR A 230 39.33 -40.09 -56.17
C THR A 230 38.97 -41.31 -57.02
N ARG A 231 37.76 -41.30 -57.61
CA ARG A 231 37.49 -42.00 -58.87
C ARG A 231 36.74 -41.04 -59.81
N PRO A 232 37.27 -40.74 -61.01
CA PRO A 232 36.56 -39.90 -61.96
C PRO A 232 35.56 -40.76 -62.75
N VAL A 233 34.36 -40.23 -62.97
CA VAL A 233 33.39 -40.76 -63.96
C VAL A 233 32.80 -39.55 -64.70
N PRO A 234 32.64 -39.63 -66.04
CA PRO A 234 32.62 -38.46 -66.90
C PRO A 234 31.23 -37.83 -67.05
N THR A 235 31.27 -36.60 -67.56
CA THR A 235 30.17 -35.69 -67.90
C THR A 235 29.08 -36.28 -68.79
N GLN A 236 27.82 -36.03 -68.46
CA GLN A 236 26.72 -35.97 -69.43
C GLN A 236 25.81 -34.75 -69.16
N ARG A 237 25.84 -33.84 -70.15
CA ARG A 237 24.80 -32.92 -70.68
C ARG A 237 23.59 -32.58 -69.77
N ILE A 238 23.37 -31.30 -69.48
CA ILE A 238 22.45 -30.39 -70.23
C ILE A 238 21.04 -30.97 -70.35
N ILE A 239 20.10 -30.37 -69.63
CA ILE A 239 18.75 -29.88 -70.01
C ILE A 239 18.32 -29.03 -68.79
N GLU A 240 18.40 -27.70 -68.87
CA GLU A 240 17.28 -26.80 -69.21
C GLU A 240 16.02 -27.03 -68.36
N SER A 241 15.65 -25.97 -67.65
CA SER A 241 14.30 -25.39 -67.60
C SER A 241 13.11 -26.28 -67.24
N GLU A 242 12.40 -25.85 -66.19
CA GLU A 242 11.00 -25.36 -66.25
C GLU A 242 10.14 -25.85 -65.07
N GLU A 243 9.44 -24.89 -64.46
CA GLU A 243 8.39 -24.94 -63.41
C GLU A 243 8.64 -25.62 -62.06
#